data_AF-A0A5X4PMA3-F1
#
_entry.id   AF-A0A5X4PMA3-F1
#
_cell.length_a   1.000
_cell.length_b   1.000
_cell.length_c   1.000
_cell.angle_alpha   90.00
_cell.angle_beta   90.00
_cell.angle_gamma   90.00
#
_symmetry.space_group_name_H-M   'P 1'
#
loop_
_entity.id
_entity.type
_entity.pdbx_description
1 polymer ?
#
loop_
_entity_poly.entity_id
_entity_poly.type
_entity_poly.pdbx_seq_one_letter_code
_entity_poly.pdbx_strand_id
1 'polypeptide(L)' 'MSDIPEMIFPVALTHPMKIFLDPNTGELVFECFQLVGGTTQKFRFLMEPRAALTLLSVLPDIQRDAAHIIEEKARLNSLQ' A
#
# COMPACT_ATOMS: atom_id res chain seq x y z
N MET A 1 13.36 26.16 -14.71
CA MET A 1 12.65 25.52 -13.57
C MET A 1 13.72 24.82 -12.77
N SER A 2 13.85 25.12 -11.48
CA SER A 2 14.82 24.46 -10.61
C SER A 2 14.34 23.03 -10.34
N ASP A 3 15.09 22.04 -10.81
CA ASP A 3 14.86 20.63 -10.50
C ASP A 3 15.12 20.42 -9.01
N ILE A 4 14.05 20.47 -8.20
CA ILE A 4 14.12 20.05 -6.80
C ILE A 4 14.29 18.52 -6.84
N PRO A 5 15.37 17.95 -6.28
CA PRO A 5 15.55 16.51 -6.23
C PRO A 5 14.35 15.88 -5.50
N GLU A 6 13.69 14.94 -6.15
CA GLU A 6 12.58 14.19 -5.56
C GLU A 6 13.15 13.32 -4.43
N MET A 7 13.05 13.80 -3.19
CA MET A 7 13.39 13.00 -2.01
C MET A 7 12.23 12.06 -1.71
N ILE A 8 12.39 10.80 -2.12
CA ILE A 8 11.43 9.72 -1.83
C ILE A 8 11.74 9.16 -0.45
N PHE A 9 10.86 9.42 0.52
CA PHE A 9 10.92 8.80 1.85
C PHE A 9 9.99 7.57 1.89
N PRO A 10 10.53 6.34 2.00
CA PRO A 10 9.69 5.15 2.07
C PRO A 10 8.92 5.12 3.38
N VAL A 11 7.60 5.03 3.30
CA VAL A 11 6.74 4.73 4.46
C VAL A 11 6.52 3.24 4.49
N ALA A 12 7.19 2.54 5.41
CA ALA A 12 7.00 1.11 5.59
C ALA A 12 5.62 0.83 6.20
N LEU A 13 4.80 0.06 5.49
CA LEU A 13 3.50 -0.41 5.96
C LEU A 13 3.69 -1.79 6.58
N THR A 14 3.85 -1.84 7.90
CA THR A 14 4.22 -3.06 8.63
C THR A 14 3.05 -3.73 9.35
N HIS A 15 1.89 -3.06 9.40
CA HIS A 15 0.70 -3.57 10.05
C HIS A 15 -0.35 -4.00 9.00
N PRO A 16 -1.25 -4.93 9.36
CA PRO A 16 -2.35 -5.33 8.49
C PRO A 16 -3.15 -4.12 7.99
N MET A 17 -3.45 -4.15 6.70
CA MET A 17 -4.18 -3.10 6.01
C MET A 17 -5.57 -3.59 5.61
N LYS A 18 -6.57 -2.73 5.75
CA LYS A 18 -7.91 -2.93 5.17
C LYS A 18 -7.96 -2.21 3.84
N ILE A 19 -8.45 -2.90 2.80
CA ILE A 19 -8.63 -2.35 1.47
C ILE A 19 -10.10 -2.52 1.09
N PHE A 20 -10.78 -1.45 0.72
CA PHE A 20 -12.19 -1.49 0.30
C PHE A 20 -12.53 -0.36 -0.68
N LEU A 21 -13.58 -0.56 -1.48
CA LEU A 21 -14.10 0.46 -2.39
C LEU A 21 -15.18 1.28 -1.67
N ASP A 22 -15.09 2.61 -1.72
CA ASP A 22 -16.22 3.46 -1.38
C ASP A 22 -17.18 3.51 -2.57
N PRO A 23 -18.41 2.96 -2.45
CA PRO A 23 -19.35 2.89 -3.58
C PRO A 23 -19.92 4.26 -3.98
N ASN A 24 -19.81 5.28 -3.13
CA ASN A 24 -20.33 6.61 -3.42
C ASN A 24 -19.36 7.43 -4.26
N THR A 25 -18.06 7.30 -3.99
CA THR A 25 -17.00 8.06 -4.68
C THR A 25 -16.27 7.24 -5.73
N GLY A 26 -16.33 5.91 -5.65
CA GLY A 26 -15.52 5.00 -6.47
C GLY A 26 -14.05 4.95 -6.04
N GLU A 27 -13.69 5.56 -4.92
CA GLU A 27 -12.32 5.56 -4.42
C GLU A 27 -11.95 4.21 -3.79
N LEU A 28 -10.73 3.76 -4.07
CA LEU A 28 -10.14 2.62 -3.37
C LEU A 28 -9.47 3.13 -2.09
N VAL A 29 -9.98 2.68 -0.94
CA VAL A 29 -9.55 3.13 0.38
C VAL A 29 -8.61 2.11 1.00
N PHE A 30 -7.46 2.57 1.48
CA PHE A 30 -6.48 1.78 2.21
C PHE A 30 -6.39 2.32 3.64
N GLU A 31 -6.67 1.50 4.64
CA GLU A 31 -6.57 1.87 6.04
C GLU A 31 -5.59 0.97 6.79
N CYS A 32 -4.68 1.56 7.55
CA CYS A 32 -3.79 0.83 8.45
C CYS A 32 -3.52 1.62 9.72
N PHE A 33 -3.03 0.94 10.75
CA PHE A 33 -2.47 1.58 11.95
C PHE A 33 -0.96 1.47 11.90
N GLN A 34 -0.22 2.53 12.23
CA GLN A 34 1.23 2.52 12.22
C GLN A 34 1.75 3.21 13.47
N LEU A 35 2.80 2.65 14.09
CA LEU A 35 3.49 3.30 15.20
C LEU A 35 4.41 4.40 14.64
N VAL A 36 4.16 5.66 15.02
CA VAL A 36 4.95 6.82 14.64
C VAL A 36 5.33 7.58 15.91
N GLY A 37 6.64 7.67 16.18
CA GLY A 37 7.16 8.35 17.38
C GLY A 37 6.63 7.77 18.69
N GLY A 38 6.42 6.45 18.77
CA GLY A 38 5.87 5.78 19.95
C GLY A 38 4.35 5.89 20.11
N THR A 39 3.65 6.52 19.17
CA THR A 39 2.18 6.62 19.19
C THR A 39 1.58 5.88 18.00
N THR A 40 0.56 5.06 18.24
CA THR A 40 -0.18 4.39 17.16
C THR A 40 -1.11 5.38 16.48
N GLN A 41 -0.92 5.60 15.19
CA GLN A 41 -1.73 6.50 14.36
C GLN A 41 -2.48 5.71 13.29
N LYS A 42 -3.71 6.13 12.98
CA LYS A 42 -4.47 5.57 11.86
C LYS A 42 -4.14 6.34 10.60
N PHE A 43 -3.67 5.63 9.57
CA PHE A 43 -3.49 6.16 8.23
C PHE A 43 -4.65 5.72 7.35
N ARG A 44 -5.16 6.65 6.55
CA ARG A 44 -6.16 6.41 5.51
C ARG A 44 -5.66 7.03 4.23
N PHE A 45 -5.42 6.21 3.22
CA PHE A 45 -5.06 6.64 1.88
C PHE A 45 -6.26 6.46 0.97
N LEU A 46 -6.60 7.51 0.22
CA LEU A 46 -7.67 7.52 -0.76
C LEU A 46 -7.03 7.49 -2.14
N MET A 47 -7.38 6.48 -2.93
CA MET A 47 -6.93 6.37 -4.31
C MET A 47 -8.12 6.65 -5.22
N GLU A 48 -8.01 7.72 -6.00
CA GLU A 48 -9.05 8.09 -6.96
C GLU A 48 -9.27 7.00 -8.03
N PRO A 49 -10.45 6.93 -8.67
CA PRO A 49 -10.79 5.85 -9.60
C PRO A 49 -9.77 5.63 -10.72
N ARG A 50 -9.16 6.69 -11.26
CA ARG A 50 -8.17 6.58 -12.35
C ARG A 50 -6.89 5.88 -11.89
N ALA A 51 -6.36 6.29 -10.74
CA ALA A 51 -5.19 5.64 -10.15
C ALA A 51 -5.52 4.19 -9.74
N ALA A 52 -6.73 3.94 -9.23
CA ALA A 52 -7.19 2.60 -8.90
C ALA A 52 -7.25 1.69 -10.13
N LEU A 53 -7.69 2.19 -11.30
CA LEU A 53 -7.66 1.43 -12.55
C LEU A 53 -6.24 1.04 -12.95
N THR A 54 -5.26 1.94 -12.79
CA THR A 54 -3.85 1.62 -13.04
C THR A 54 -3.36 0.51 -12.11
N LEU A 55 -3.66 0.59 -10.81
CA LEU A 55 -3.33 -0.47 -9.87
C LEU A 55 -3.96 -1.81 -10.28
N LEU A 56 -5.26 -1.80 -10.58
CA LEU A 56 -6.00 -3.01 -10.97
C LEU A 56 -5.47 -3.63 -12.27
N SER A 57 -4.94 -2.83 -13.20
CA SER A 57 -4.36 -3.37 -14.44
C SER A 57 -3.06 -4.14 -14.24
N VAL A 58 -2.28 -3.83 -13.19
CA VAL A 58 -0.97 -4.46 -12.94
C VAL A 58 -1.04 -5.58 -11.91
N LEU A 59 -2.05 -5.57 -11.02
CA LEU A 59 -2.19 -6.55 -9.95
C LEU A 59 -2.22 -8.01 -10.45
N PRO A 60 -2.90 -8.38 -11.55
CA PRO A 60 -2.89 -9.76 -12.05
C PRO A 60 -1.50 -10.25 -12.43
N ASP A 61 -0.69 -9.40 -13.08
CA ASP A 61 0.68 -9.75 -13.47
C ASP A 61 1.58 -9.90 -12.23
N ILE A 62 1.46 -8.99 -11.26
CA ILE A 62 2.17 -9.09 -9.98
C ILE A 62 1.79 -10.40 -9.26
N GLN A 63 0.50 -10.74 -9.23
CA GLN A 63 0.04 -11.98 -8.59
C GLN A 63 0.59 -13.21 -9.31
N ARG A 64 0.61 -13.23 -10.64
CA ARG A 64 1.14 -14.36 -11.41
C ARG A 64 2.64 -14.54 -11.19
N ASP A 65 3.41 -13.46 -11.27
CA ASP A 65 4.87 -13.53 -11.42
C ASP A 65 5.60 -13.36 -10.07
N ALA A 66 5.01 -12.68 -9.10
CA ALA A 66 5.68 -12.30 -7.85
C ALA A 66 4.99 -12.80 -6.56
N ALA A 67 3.80 -13.41 -6.61
CA ALA A 67 3.11 -13.85 -5.39
C ALA A 67 3.97 -14.80 -4.53
N HIS A 68 4.64 -15.76 -5.15
CA HIS A 68 5.52 -16.71 -4.44
C HIS A 68 6.67 -16.03 -3.69
N ILE A 69 7.21 -14.91 -4.24
CA ILE A 69 8.26 -14.12 -3.58
C ILE A 69 7.67 -13.41 -2.37
N ILE A 70 6.50 -12.80 -2.52
CA ILE A 70 5.80 -12.09 -1.44
C ILE A 70 5.48 -13.06 -0.30
N GLU A 71 4.93 -14.23 -0.61
CA GLU A 71 4.59 -15.28 0.35
C GLU A 71 5.80 -15.77 1.13
N GLU A 72 6.90 -16.11 0.44
CA GLU A 72 8.12 -16.58 1.11
C GLU A 72 8.72 -15.50 2.03
N LYS A 73 8.74 -14.23 1.59
CA LYS A 73 9.23 -13.13 2.42
C LYS A 73 8.33 -12.86 3.62
N ALA A 74 7.00 -12.95 3.45
CA ALA A 74 6.06 -12.82 4.56
C ALA A 74 6.26 -13.93 5.60
N ARG A 75 6.47 -15.17 5.16
CA ARG A 75 6.77 -16.31 6.03
C ARG A 75 8.04 -16.09 6.84
N LEU A 76 9.12 -15.65 6.21
CA LEU A 76 10.39 -15.37 6.90
C LEU A 76 10.26 -14.26 7.96
N ASN A 77 9.52 -13.19 7.66
CA ASN A 77 9.30 -12.09 8.60
C ASN A 77 8.42 -12.50 9.80
N SER A 78 7.53 -13.48 9.64
CA SER A 78 6.69 -13.98 10.74
C SER A 78 7.43 -14.86 11.76
N LEU A 79 8.64 -15.30 11.44
CA LEU A 79 9.49 -16.15 12.27
C LEU A 79 10.53 -15.36 13.09
N GLN A 80 10.62 -14.04 12.88
CA GLN A 80 11.49 -13.11 13.60
C GLN A 80 10.69 -12.34 14.65
#